data_AF-F3GM37-F1
#
_entry.id   AF-F3GM37-F1
#
_cell.length_a   1.000
_cell.length_b   1.000
_cell.length_c   1.000
_cell.angle_alpha   90.00
_cell.angle_beta   90.00
_cell.angle_gamma   90.00
#
_symmetry.space_group_name_H-M   'P 1'
#
loop_
_entity.id
_entity.type
_entity.pdbx_description
1 polymer ?
#
loop_
_entity_poly.entity_id
_entity_poly.type
_entity_poly.pdbx_seq_one_letter_code
_entity_poly.pdbx_strand_id
1 'polypeptide(L)'
;VDNGLLRLHEGEQVMAMFAENMGVKVIRANAEEQFLNNLAGESDPEKKRKIIGRTFIDVFDAESCKLDNIKYLAQGTIYPDVIESAGAKSGKAHVIKSHHNVGGLPEEMNLKLVEPLRELFKDEVR
;
A
#
# COMPACT_ATOMS: atom_id res chain seq x y z
N VAL A 1 -6.60 3.37 3.53
CA VAL A 1 -6.30 4.81 3.37
C VAL A 1 -7.00 5.28 2.11
N ASP A 2 -7.91 6.22 2.25
CA ASP A 2 -8.52 6.91 1.12
C ASP A 2 -7.72 8.18 0.81
N ASN A 3 -7.11 8.22 -0.36
CA ASN A 3 -6.21 9.27 -0.79
C ASN A 3 -6.89 10.34 -1.67
N GLY A 4 -8.20 10.22 -1.92
CA GLY A 4 -8.92 11.13 -2.82
C GLY A 4 -8.62 10.94 -4.31
N LEU A 5 -7.87 9.89 -4.67
CA LEU A 5 -7.49 9.58 -6.06
C LEU A 5 -8.12 8.27 -6.55
N LEU A 6 -9.08 7.72 -5.81
CA LEU A 6 -9.84 6.54 -6.18
C LEU A 6 -10.89 6.86 -7.25
N ARG A 7 -11.44 5.83 -7.89
CA ARG A 7 -12.57 6.00 -8.82
C ARG A 7 -13.83 6.38 -8.05
N LEU A 8 -14.78 6.99 -8.76
CA LEU A 8 -16.08 7.36 -8.22
C LEU A 8 -16.75 6.16 -7.52
N HIS A 9 -17.14 6.35 -6.25
CA HIS A 9 -17.74 5.34 -5.36
C HIS A 9 -16.88 4.11 -5.02
N GLU A 10 -15.62 4.01 -5.48
CA GLU A 10 -14.78 2.84 -5.25
C GLU A 10 -14.53 2.60 -3.75
N GLY A 11 -14.22 3.65 -2.99
CA GLY A 11 -14.01 3.53 -1.55
C GLY A 11 -15.26 3.03 -0.81
N GLU A 12 -16.45 3.45 -1.22
CA GLU A 12 -17.73 3.03 -0.62
C GLU A 12 -18.02 1.56 -0.94
N GLN A 13 -17.85 1.16 -2.20
CA GLN A 13 -18.04 -0.21 -2.66
C GLN A 13 -17.13 -1.19 -1.93
N VAL A 14 -15.85 -0.82 -1.74
CA VAL A 14 -14.89 -1.64 -1.00
C VAL A 14 -15.30 -1.79 0.46
N MET A 15 -15.72 -0.71 1.12
CA MET A 15 -16.18 -0.77 2.51
C MET A 15 -17.43 -1.64 2.66
N ALA A 16 -18.41 -1.50 1.76
CA ALA A 16 -19.62 -2.31 1.75
C ALA A 16 -19.29 -3.80 1.56
N MET A 17 -18.43 -4.13 0.58
CA MET A 17 -18.01 -5.51 0.33
C MET A 17 -17.43 -6.18 1.58
N PHE A 18 -16.49 -5.52 2.27
CA PHE A 18 -15.86 -6.10 3.45
C PHE A 18 -16.78 -6.17 4.68
N ALA A 19 -17.61 -5.15 4.88
CA ALA A 19 -18.55 -5.10 6.00
C ALA A 19 -19.65 -6.17 5.86
N GLU A 20 -20.20 -6.34 4.66
CA GLU A 20 -21.34 -7.23 4.41
C GLU A 20 -20.93 -8.70 4.29
N ASN A 21 -19.76 -9.00 3.72
CA ASN A 21 -19.49 -10.36 3.23
C ASN A 21 -18.38 -11.11 3.96
N MET A 22 -17.51 -10.43 4.74
CA MET A 22 -16.29 -11.07 5.26
C MET A 22 -16.12 -10.97 6.78
N GLY A 23 -16.95 -10.20 7.48
CA GLY A 23 -16.82 -10.00 8.93
C GLY A 23 -15.48 -9.37 9.34
N VAL A 24 -14.79 -8.71 8.40
CA VAL A 24 -13.49 -8.07 8.63
C VAL A 24 -13.71 -6.66 9.14
N LYS A 25 -13.02 -6.30 10.23
CA LYS A 25 -12.99 -4.91 10.73
C LYS A 25 -12.12 -4.06 9.80
N VAL A 26 -12.76 -3.24 8.98
CA VAL A 26 -12.06 -2.28 8.11
C VAL A 26 -12.11 -0.88 8.70
N ILE A 27 -10.95 -0.25 8.82
CA ILE A 27 -10.80 1.15 9.27
C ILE A 27 -10.49 2.00 8.04
N ARG A 28 -11.43 2.89 7.67
CA ARG A 28 -11.21 3.85 6.59
C ARG A 28 -10.61 5.13 7.16
N ALA A 29 -9.34 5.36 6.88
CA ALA A 29 -8.69 6.65 7.10
C ALA A 29 -8.96 7.56 5.90
N ASN A 30 -9.68 8.66 6.12
CA ASN A 30 -9.90 9.68 5.09
C ASN A 30 -8.73 10.68 5.14
N ALA A 31 -7.93 10.71 4.08
CA ALA A 31 -6.75 11.56 3.98
C ALA A 31 -6.73 12.37 2.67
N GLU A 32 -7.87 12.49 1.97
CA GLU A 32 -7.98 13.19 0.68
C GLU A 32 -7.34 14.59 0.72
N GLU A 33 -7.70 15.41 1.70
CA GLU A 33 -7.16 16.76 1.84
C GLU A 33 -5.63 16.76 1.99
N GLN A 34 -5.07 15.85 2.77
CA GLN A 34 -3.62 15.74 2.98
C GLN A 34 -2.89 15.36 1.68
N PHE A 35 -3.42 14.40 0.92
CA PHE A 35 -2.84 14.01 -0.36
C PHE A 35 -2.95 15.13 -1.40
N LEU A 36 -4.11 15.76 -1.55
CA LEU A 36 -4.32 16.83 -2.52
C LEU A 36 -3.48 18.07 -2.21
N ASN A 37 -3.36 18.44 -0.93
CA ASN A 37 -2.49 19.53 -0.50
C ASN A 37 -1.02 19.24 -0.79
N ASN A 38 -0.55 18.01 -0.50
CA ASN A 38 0.84 17.63 -0.79
C ASN A 38 1.15 17.54 -2.28
N LEU A 39 0.13 17.31 -3.12
CA LEU A 39 0.26 17.25 -4.58
C LEU A 39 0.09 18.62 -5.26
N ALA A 40 -0.32 19.65 -4.53
CA ALA A 40 -0.61 20.96 -5.08
C ALA A 40 0.61 21.55 -5.81
N GLY A 41 0.43 21.91 -7.08
CA GLY A 41 1.47 22.52 -7.91
C GLY A 41 2.53 21.54 -8.45
N GLU A 42 2.47 20.25 -8.12
CA GLU A 42 3.41 19.26 -8.66
C GLU A 42 2.94 18.70 -10.00
N SER A 43 3.81 18.80 -11.02
CA SER A 43 3.53 18.32 -12.38
C SER A 43 4.36 17.10 -12.75
N ASP A 44 5.53 16.92 -12.13
CA ASP A 44 6.43 15.81 -12.42
C ASP A 44 5.85 14.48 -11.93
N PRO A 45 5.72 13.47 -12.81
CA PRO A 45 5.08 12.20 -12.44
C PRO A 45 5.87 11.42 -11.38
N GLU A 46 7.21 11.46 -11.40
CA GLU A 46 8.02 10.72 -10.42
C GLU A 46 7.94 11.37 -9.04
N LYS A 47 7.94 12.71 -8.97
CA LYS A 47 7.71 13.44 -7.71
C LYS A 47 6.31 13.16 -7.17
N LYS A 48 5.27 13.18 -8.02
CA LYS A 48 3.91 12.80 -7.58
C LYS A 48 3.89 11.38 -6.98
N ARG A 49 4.53 10.40 -7.62
CA ARG A 49 4.63 9.04 -7.09
C ARG A 49 5.31 9.01 -5.72
N LYS A 50 6.42 9.72 -5.54
CA LYS A 50 7.12 9.81 -4.25
C LYS A 50 6.26 10.47 -3.17
N ILE A 51 5.56 11.56 -3.51
CA ILE A 51 4.64 12.26 -2.59
C ILE A 51 3.51 11.35 -2.14
N ILE A 52 2.86 10.65 -3.09
CA ILE A 52 1.77 9.71 -2.79
C ILE A 52 2.28 8.58 -1.90
N GLY A 53 3.42 7.98 -2.25
CA GLY A 53 4.02 6.89 -1.47
C GLY A 53 4.32 7.30 -0.03
N ARG A 54 5.03 8.43 0.15
CA ARG A 54 5.36 8.97 1.47
C ARG A 54 4.11 9.30 2.28
N THR A 55 3.17 10.03 1.69
CA THR A 55 1.93 10.44 2.38
C THR A 55 1.11 9.22 2.80
N PHE A 56 1.07 8.17 1.98
CA PHE A 56 0.43 6.91 2.34
C PHE A 56 1.07 6.26 3.57
N ILE A 57 2.40 6.22 3.62
CA ILE A 57 3.15 5.66 4.75
C ILE A 57 2.87 6.47 6.02
N ASP A 58 2.94 7.80 5.95
CA ASP A 58 2.70 8.68 7.09
C ASP A 58 1.28 8.48 7.67
N VAL A 59 0.26 8.40 6.80
CA VAL A 59 -1.13 8.13 7.22
C VAL A 59 -1.27 6.72 7.76
N PHE A 60 -0.71 5.71 7.09
CA PHE A 60 -0.79 4.32 7.54
C PHE A 60 -0.16 4.14 8.92
N ASP A 61 1.02 4.72 9.14
CA ASP A 61 1.73 4.68 10.42
C ASP A 61 0.91 5.35 11.54
N ALA A 62 0.38 6.54 11.28
CA ALA A 62 -0.49 7.26 12.21
C ALA A 62 -1.75 6.47 12.59
N GLU A 63 -2.36 5.75 11.64
CA GLU A 63 -3.50 4.88 11.93
C GLU A 63 -3.11 3.61 12.67
N SER A 64 -1.94 3.03 12.35
CA SER A 64 -1.43 1.84 13.01
C SER A 64 -1.11 2.09 14.48
N CYS A 65 -0.57 3.27 14.82
CA CYS A 65 -0.27 3.69 16.19
C CYS A 65 -1.52 3.85 17.07
N LYS A 66 -2.72 3.97 16.48
CA LYS A 66 -3.99 4.00 17.22
C LYS A 66 -4.46 2.61 17.65
N LEU A 67 -3.80 1.55 17.18
CA LEU A 67 -4.16 0.16 17.42
C LEU A 67 -3.19 -0.49 18.38
N ASP A 68 -3.70 -1.01 19.48
CA ASP A 68 -2.89 -1.72 20.47
C ASP A 68 -2.66 -3.18 20.07
N ASN A 69 -1.51 -3.72 20.50
CA ASN A 69 -1.16 -5.14 20.41
C ASN A 69 -1.06 -5.74 18.98
N ILE A 70 -0.82 -4.91 17.96
CA ILE A 70 -0.56 -5.38 16.60
C ILE A 70 0.91 -5.83 16.50
N LYS A 71 1.12 -7.08 16.06
CA LYS A 71 2.46 -7.68 15.92
C LYS A 71 2.87 -7.98 14.48
N TYR A 72 1.88 -8.06 13.59
CA TYR A 72 2.07 -8.53 12.23
C TYR A 72 1.45 -7.54 11.24
N LEU A 73 2.12 -7.37 10.11
CA LEU A 73 1.63 -6.65 8.94
C LEU A 73 1.51 -7.62 7.79
N ALA A 74 0.27 -7.91 7.38
CA ALA A 74 0.01 -8.77 6.23
C ALA A 74 0.15 -8.00 4.92
N GLN A 75 0.76 -8.62 3.90
CA GLN A 75 0.88 -8.05 2.55
C GLN A 75 0.46 -9.06 1.49
N GLY A 76 -0.23 -8.58 0.46
CA GLY A 76 -0.65 -9.37 -0.69
C GLY A 76 0.43 -9.54 -1.76
N THR A 77 1.71 -9.50 -1.40
CA THR A 77 2.84 -9.68 -2.35
C THR A 77 2.69 -11.03 -3.06
N ILE A 78 2.77 -11.05 -4.39
CA ILE A 78 2.66 -12.28 -5.20
C ILE A 78 4.01 -12.70 -5.80
N TYR A 79 4.11 -13.91 -6.33
CA TYR A 79 5.37 -14.46 -6.85
C TYR A 79 6.04 -13.60 -7.95
N PRO A 80 5.31 -13.00 -8.92
CA PRO A 80 5.89 -12.05 -9.87
C PRO A 80 6.60 -10.86 -9.20
N ASP A 81 6.04 -10.35 -8.10
CA ASP A 81 6.59 -9.22 -7.36
C ASP A 81 7.94 -9.56 -6.71
N VAL A 82 8.10 -10.81 -6.26
CA VAL A 82 9.36 -11.34 -5.70
C VAL A 82 10.44 -11.44 -6.78
N ILE A 83 10.10 -11.96 -7.95
CA ILE A 83 11.04 -12.11 -9.08
C ILE A 83 11.53 -10.74 -9.57
N GLU A 84 10.61 -9.78 -9.75
CA GLU A 84 10.96 -8.41 -10.15
C GLU A 84 11.95 -7.77 -9.16
N SER A 85 11.70 -7.96 -7.86
CA SER A 85 12.55 -7.42 -6.78
C SER A 85 13.93 -8.10 -6.72
N ALA A 86 14.02 -9.40 -7.04
CA ALA A 86 15.29 -10.12 -7.10
C ALA A 86 16.13 -9.74 -8.33
N GLY A 87 15.48 -9.52 -9.49
CA GLY A 87 16.15 -9.07 -10.72
C GLY A 87 16.73 -7.65 -10.63
N ALA A 88 16.09 -6.77 -9.86
CA ALA A 88 16.62 -5.45 -9.53
C ALA A 88 17.92 -5.52 -8.72
N LYS A 89 18.05 -6.48 -7.79
CA LYS A 89 19.29 -6.72 -7.02
C LYS A 89 20.43 -7.28 -7.86
N SER A 90 20.13 -7.95 -8.98
CA SER A 90 21.14 -8.51 -9.89
C SER A 90 21.54 -7.56 -11.03
N GLY A 91 21.03 -6.32 -11.05
CA GLY A 91 21.42 -5.26 -12.00
C GLY A 91 21.00 -5.46 -13.46
N LYS A 92 20.19 -6.48 -13.78
CA LYS A 92 19.76 -6.79 -15.17
C LYS A 92 18.33 -6.35 -15.50
N ALA A 93 17.56 -5.91 -14.51
CA ALA A 93 16.22 -5.39 -14.71
C ALA A 93 16.21 -3.88 -14.48
N HIS A 94 15.70 -3.10 -15.44
CA HIS A 94 15.25 -1.75 -15.16
C HIS A 94 14.29 -1.82 -13.97
N VAL A 95 14.52 -1.02 -12.93
CA VAL A 95 13.67 -0.94 -11.75
C VAL A 95 12.34 -0.31 -12.18
N ILE A 96 11.46 -1.14 -12.77
CA ILE A 96 10.15 -0.71 -13.30
C ILE A 96 9.21 -0.35 -12.14
N LYS A 97 9.53 -0.78 -10.91
CA LYS A 97 8.76 -0.49 -9.70
C LYS A 97 9.68 -0.18 -8.53
N SER A 98 10.06 1.07 -8.36
CA SER A 98 10.84 1.49 -7.18
C SER A 98 10.03 1.47 -5.87
N HIS A 99 8.69 1.44 -5.94
CA HIS A 99 7.83 1.70 -4.77
C HIS A 99 6.54 0.85 -4.68
N HIS A 100 6.34 -0.19 -5.49
CA HIS A 100 5.06 -0.93 -5.47
C HIS A 100 4.97 -2.04 -4.41
N ASN A 101 6.09 -2.63 -3.97
CA ASN A 101 6.10 -3.60 -2.87
C ASN A 101 6.58 -2.92 -1.61
N VAL A 102 5.85 -1.91 -1.12
CA VAL A 102 6.00 -1.39 0.24
C VAL A 102 7.48 -1.21 0.65
N GLY A 103 8.28 -0.65 -0.28
CA GLY A 103 9.72 -0.48 -0.12
C GLY A 103 10.11 0.68 0.78
N GLY A 104 9.21 1.09 1.67
CA GLY A 104 9.34 2.32 2.45
C GLY A 104 8.53 2.31 3.73
N LEU A 105 8.23 1.14 4.32
CA LEU A 105 7.81 1.18 5.73
C LEU A 105 8.95 1.84 6.52
N PRO A 106 8.66 2.78 7.43
CA PRO A 106 9.67 3.36 8.29
C PRO A 106 10.53 2.25 8.90
N GLU A 107 11.84 2.46 8.97
CA GLU A 107 12.79 1.50 9.54
C GLU A 107 12.41 1.10 10.99
N GLU A 108 11.64 1.96 11.66
CA GLU A 108 11.16 1.80 13.03
C GLU A 108 9.79 1.12 13.17
N MET A 109 9.18 0.64 12.08
CA MET A 109 7.89 -0.05 12.19
C MET A 109 8.06 -1.41 12.90
N ASN A 110 7.59 -1.50 14.15
CA ASN A 110 7.70 -2.68 15.02
C ASN A 110 6.78 -3.85 14.63
N LEU A 111 6.49 -4.04 13.33
CA LEU A 111 5.60 -5.06 12.81
C LEU A 111 6.36 -6.11 12.02
N LYS A 112 6.03 -7.39 12.24
CA LYS A 112 6.58 -8.50 11.45
C LYS A 112 5.76 -8.70 10.18
N LEU A 113 6.42 -8.71 9.02
CA LEU A 113 5.76 -8.95 7.74
C LEU A 113 5.29 -10.40 7.60
N VAL A 114 4.08 -10.57 7.04
CA VAL A 114 3.50 -11.86 6.67
C VAL A 114 2.95 -11.77 5.25
N GLU A 115 3.48 -12.59 4.34
CA GLU A 115 3.18 -12.52 2.90
C GLU A 115 2.57 -13.85 2.41
N PRO A 116 1.28 -14.12 2.68
CA PRO A 116 0.68 -15.44 2.42
C PRO A 116 0.57 -15.80 0.94
N LEU A 117 0.61 -14.81 0.03
CA LEU A 117 0.44 -15.03 -1.42
C LEU A 117 1.78 -15.07 -2.17
N ARG A 118 2.91 -15.02 -1.45
CA ARG A 118 4.26 -14.80 -2.01
C ARG A 118 4.68 -15.85 -3.04
N GLU A 119 4.12 -17.04 -2.99
CA GLU A 119 4.45 -18.16 -3.88
C GLU A 119 3.42 -18.34 -5.01
N LEU A 120 2.38 -17.51 -5.06
CA LEU A 120 1.29 -17.62 -6.02
C LEU A 120 1.45 -16.66 -7.21
N PHE A 121 1.03 -17.09 -8.38
CA PHE A 121 0.82 -16.23 -9.54
C PHE A 121 -0.54 -15.50 -9.47
N LYS A 122 -0.69 -14.47 -10.31
CA LYS A 122 -1.87 -13.58 -10.30
C LYS A 122 -3.18 -14.29 -10.66
N ASP A 123 -3.11 -15.31 -11.49
CA ASP A 123 -4.23 -16.17 -11.88
C ASP A 123 -4.63 -17.15 -10.77
N GLU A 124 -3.69 -17.61 -9.94
CA GLU A 124 -3.96 -18.46 -8.78
C GLU A 124 -4.61 -17.70 -7.60
N VAL A 125 -4.46 -16.37 -7.57
CA VAL A 125 -5.08 -15.49 -6.55
C VAL A 125 -6.53 -15.10 -6.90
N ARG A 126 -6.93 -15.19 -8.18
CA ARG A 126 -8.28 -14.81 -8.64
C ARG A 126 -9.32 -15.86 -8.29
#